data_AF-A0A6L4ZT31-F1
#
_entry.id   AF-A0A6L4ZT31-F1
#
_cell.length_a   1.000
_cell.length_b   1.000
_cell.length_c   1.000
_cell.angle_alpha   90.00
_cell.angle_beta   90.00
_cell.angle_gamma   90.00
#
_symmetry.space_group_name_H-M   'P 1'
#
loop_
_entity.id
_entity.type
_entity.pdbx_description
1 polymer ?
#
loop_
_entity_poly.entity_id
_entity_poly.type
_entity_poly.pdbx_seq_one_letter_code
_entity_poly.pdbx_strand_id
1 'polypeptide(L)'
;MGSQEECEDPILHVKFFTPDGGWTWYVVEGEPLPDRDYLFYGYVIGAEPEWGNFTLSELQSVRGKFNLPVERELWFEPTPFSVIEKRGY
;
A
#
# COMPACT_ATOMS: atom_id res chain seq x y z
N MET A 1 26.75 0.71 -5.77
CA MET A 1 25.54 1.46 -6.17
C MET A 1 24.99 2.09 -4.91
N GLY A 2 24.91 3.42 -4.87
CA GLY A 2 24.57 4.17 -3.66
C GLY A 2 23.11 3.95 -3.28
N SER A 3 22.88 3.69 -1.99
CA SER A 3 21.55 3.72 -1.39
C SER A 3 20.94 5.11 -1.66
N GLN A 4 19.83 5.14 -2.38
CA GLN A 4 18.98 6.33 -2.50
C GLN A 4 17.67 6.04 -1.76
N GLU A 5 17.79 5.80 -0.46
CA GLU A 5 16.68 6.01 0.47
C GLU A 5 16.76 7.48 0.88
N GLU A 6 15.99 8.38 0.26
CA GLU A 6 15.56 9.65 0.86
C GLU A 6 14.71 10.43 -0.16
N CYS A 7 13.48 9.98 -0.36
CA CYS A 7 12.40 10.94 -0.56
C CYS A 7 11.84 11.17 0.85
N GLU A 8 12.12 12.32 1.46
CA GLU A 8 11.70 12.62 2.85
C GLU A 8 10.17 12.60 3.01
N ASP A 9 9.42 12.76 1.92
CA ASP A 9 7.95 12.74 1.90
C ASP A 9 7.43 12.15 0.57
N PRO A 10 7.46 10.82 0.39
CA PRO A 10 7.06 10.20 -0.85
C PRO A 10 5.56 10.41 -1.12
N ILE A 11 5.21 10.55 -2.40
CA ILE A 11 3.81 10.63 -2.82
C ILE A 11 3.21 9.24 -2.87
N LEU A 12 2.14 9.03 -2.11
CA LEU A 12 1.34 7.83 -2.15
C LEU A 12 0.33 7.99 -3.30
N HIS A 13 0.36 7.06 -4.25
CA HIS A 13 -0.45 7.12 -5.47
C HIS A 13 -1.70 6.25 -5.43
N VAL A 14 -1.64 5.14 -4.71
CA VAL A 14 -2.75 4.17 -4.62
C VAL A 14 -2.97 3.80 -3.17
N LYS A 15 -4.24 3.63 -2.79
CA LYS A 15 -4.64 3.08 -1.50
C LYS A 15 -5.43 1.80 -1.72
N PHE A 16 -4.97 0.72 -1.10
CA PHE A 16 -5.72 -0.52 -0.92
C PHE A 16 -6.11 -0.69 0.54
N PHE A 17 -7.23 -1.35 0.82
CA PHE A 17 -7.65 -1.60 2.19
C PHE A 17 -8.52 -2.85 2.31
N THR A 18 -8.52 -3.44 3.50
CA THR A 18 -9.50 -4.46 3.86
C THR A 18 -10.74 -3.78 4.46
N PRO A 19 -11.94 -3.94 3.89
CA PRO A 19 -13.15 -3.29 4.40
C PRO A 19 -13.56 -3.79 5.80
N ASP A 20 -13.06 -4.96 6.18
CA ASP A 20 -13.41 -5.74 7.38
C ASP A 20 -12.19 -6.26 8.15
N GLY A 21 -10.97 -5.87 7.76
CA GLY A 21 -9.72 -6.39 8.33
C GLY A 21 -8.85 -5.36 9.05
N GLY A 22 -9.06 -4.06 8.81
CA GLY A 22 -8.26 -2.98 9.41
C GLY A 22 -6.88 -2.77 8.77
N TRP A 23 -6.51 -3.56 7.77
CA TRP A 23 -5.28 -3.38 7.00
C TRP A 23 -5.45 -2.35 5.88
N THR A 24 -4.42 -1.54 5.67
CA THR A 24 -4.32 -0.56 4.58
C THR A 24 -2.93 -0.63 3.96
N TRP A 25 -2.85 -0.55 2.63
CA TRP A 25 -1.61 -0.43 1.89
C TRP A 25 -1.63 0.84 1.06
N TYR A 26 -0.57 1.63 1.15
CA TYR A 26 -0.35 2.79 0.31
C TYR A 26 0.83 2.52 -0.62
N VAL A 27 0.65 2.72 -1.92
CA VAL A 27 1.69 2.46 -2.93
C VAL A 27 2.40 3.76 -3.28
N VAL A 28 3.73 3.73 -3.27
CA VAL A 28 4.59 4.81 -3.80
C VAL A 28 4.98 4.51 -5.23
N GLU A 29 5.43 3.30 -5.49
CA GLU A 29 5.84 2.86 -6.82
C GLU A 29 5.39 1.43 -7.09
N GLY A 30 5.28 1.08 -8.37
CA GLY A 30 4.94 -0.26 -8.78
C GLY A 30 5.58 -0.61 -10.11
N GLU A 31 6.07 -1.83 -10.21
CA GLU A 31 6.63 -2.39 -11.44
C GLU A 31 5.83 -3.63 -11.88
N PRO A 32 5.60 -3.78 -13.19
CA PRO A 32 4.91 -4.96 -13.70
C PRO A 32 5.80 -6.20 -13.56
N LEU A 33 5.20 -7.29 -13.08
CA LEU A 33 5.81 -8.61 -13.04
C LEU A 33 5.24 -9.50 -14.17
N PRO A 34 5.83 -10.68 -14.43
CA PRO A 34 5.21 -11.70 -15.29
C PRO A 34 3.79 -12.08 -14.83
N ASP A 35 3.05 -12.80 -15.67
CA ASP A 35 1.71 -13.33 -15.35
C ASP A 35 0.65 -12.28 -14.94
N ARG A 36 0.82 -11.03 -15.40
CA ARG A 36 -0.08 -9.89 -15.12
C ARG A 36 -0.10 -9.48 -13.64
N ASP A 37 0.97 -9.75 -12.91
CA ASP A 37 1.15 -9.31 -11.54
C ASP A 37 1.90 -7.97 -11.49
N TYR A 38 1.96 -7.37 -10.31
CA TYR A 38 2.70 -6.14 -10.03
C TYR A 38 3.41 -6.28 -8.70
N LEU A 39 4.67 -5.85 -8.63
CA LEU A 39 5.37 -5.60 -7.38
C LEU A 39 5.15 -4.14 -7.00
N PHE A 40 4.68 -3.89 -5.79
CA PHE A 40 4.52 -2.55 -5.24
C PHE A 40 5.52 -2.35 -4.11
N TYR A 41 6.04 -1.12 -4.01
CA TYR A 41 6.71 -0.63 -2.81
C TYR A 41 5.84 0.45 -2.15
N GLY A 42 5.71 0.39 -0.84
CA GLY A 42 4.75 1.23 -0.15
C GLY A 42 4.73 1.13 1.37
N TYR A 43 3.82 1.89 1.96
CA TYR A 43 3.58 1.94 3.40
C TYR A 43 2.36 1.10 3.76
N VAL A 44 2.52 0.18 4.70
CA VAL A 44 1.50 -0.77 5.15
C VAL A 44 1.11 -0.45 6.57
N ILE A 45 -0.19 -0.35 6.82
CA ILE A 45 -0.78 -0.22 8.15
C ILE A 45 -1.51 -1.52 8.44
N GLY A 46 -0.96 -2.30 9.36
CA GLY A 46 -1.53 -3.58 9.82
C GLY A 46 -1.42 -3.70 11.32
N ALA A 47 -0.69 -4.72 11.79
CA ALA A 47 -0.39 -4.88 13.22
C ALA A 47 0.56 -3.79 13.73
N GLU A 48 1.60 -3.50 12.96
CA GLU A 48 2.51 -2.38 13.15
C GLU A 48 2.69 -1.71 11.78
N PRO A 49 2.80 -0.37 11.71
CA PRO A 49 3.02 0.29 10.43
C PRO A 49 4.46 0.08 9.92
N GLU A 50 4.60 -0.28 8.65
CA GLU A 50 5.92 -0.57 8.05
C GLU A 50 6.03 -0.15 6.58
N TRP A 51 7.26 0.10 6.13
CA TRP A 51 7.58 0.26 4.72
C TRP A 51 8.02 -1.09 4.15
N GLY A 52 7.43 -1.50 3.02
CA GLY A 52 7.69 -2.82 2.48
C GLY A 52 7.22 -3.01 1.05
N ASN A 53 7.61 -4.15 0.50
CA ASN A 53 7.17 -4.60 -0.82
C ASN A 53 6.03 -5.61 -0.67
N PHE A 54 5.07 -5.56 -1.60
CA PHE A 54 3.96 -6.52 -1.68
C PHE A 54 3.48 -6.64 -3.13
N THR A 55 2.96 -7.80 -3.51
CA THR A 55 2.45 -8.00 -4.88
C THR A 55 0.94 -7.80 -4.98
N LEU A 56 0.45 -7.57 -6.20
CA LEU A 56 -0.98 -7.57 -6.47
C LEU A 56 -1.60 -8.95 -6.17
N SER A 57 -0.89 -10.03 -6.49
CA SER A 57 -1.35 -11.41 -6.17
C SER A 57 -1.44 -11.68 -4.67
N GLU A 58 -0.52 -11.15 -3.85
CA GLU A 58 -0.59 -11.20 -2.38
C GLU A 58 -1.82 -10.44 -1.88
N LEU A 59 -2.02 -9.20 -2.32
CA LEU A 59 -3.20 -8.40 -1.98
C LEU A 59 -4.51 -9.11 -2.34
N GLN A 60 -4.57 -9.72 -3.53
CA GLN A 60 -5.73 -10.49 -3.99
C GLN A 60 -5.99 -11.77 -3.18
N SER A 61 -4.98 -12.26 -2.46
CA SER A 61 -5.07 -13.44 -1.59
C SER A 61 -5.49 -13.08 -0.16
N VAL A 62 -5.24 -11.84 0.28
CA VAL A 62 -5.65 -11.37 1.60
C VAL A 62 -7.17 -11.33 1.75
N ARG A 63 -7.67 -11.83 2.88
CA ARG A 63 -9.08 -11.83 3.24
C ARG A 63 -9.23 -11.24 4.64
N GLY A 64 -10.19 -10.33 4.79
CA GLY A 64 -10.54 -9.79 6.11
C GLY A 64 -11.42 -10.75 6.93
N LYS A 65 -11.91 -10.26 8.06
CA LYS A 65 -12.61 -11.07 9.08
C LYS A 65 -13.88 -11.76 8.57
N PHE A 66 -14.59 -11.14 7.64
CA PHE A 66 -15.80 -11.64 6.98
C PHE A 66 -15.51 -12.25 5.60
N ASN A 67 -14.25 -12.58 5.33
CA ASN A 67 -13.79 -13.13 4.06
C ASN A 67 -14.00 -12.18 2.86
N LEU A 68 -14.04 -10.86 3.10
CA LEU A 68 -14.06 -9.87 2.03
C LEU A 68 -12.65 -9.69 1.46
N PRO A 69 -12.52 -9.45 0.14
CA PRO A 69 -11.23 -9.18 -0.49
C PRO A 69 -10.74 -7.77 -0.16
N VAL A 70 -9.45 -7.53 -0.41
CA VAL A 70 -8.89 -6.18 -0.45
C VAL A 70 -9.53 -5.37 -1.58
N GLU A 71 -9.87 -4.11 -1.30
CA GLU A 71 -10.42 -3.16 -2.26
C GLU A 71 -9.42 -2.04 -2.57
N ARG A 72 -9.58 -1.41 -3.74
CA ARG A 72 -8.85 -0.20 -4.14
C ARG A 72 -9.74 1.02 -3.95
N GLU A 73 -9.26 2.02 -3.22
CA GLU A 73 -9.94 3.31 -3.12
C GLU A 73 -9.86 4.04 -4.47
N LEU A 74 -11.01 4.28 -5.11
CA LEU A 74 -11.10 4.89 -6.44
C LEU A 74 -10.92 6.41 -6.42
N TRP A 75 -11.19 7.04 -5.28
CA TRP A 75 -11.12 8.49 -5.11
C TRP A 75 -9.88 8.93 -4.36
N PHE A 76 -8.90 8.04 -4.21
CA PHE A 76 -7.64 8.38 -3.57
C PHE A 76 -6.83 9.26 -4.50
N GLU A 77 -6.62 10.50 -4.10
CA GLU A 77 -5.76 11.44 -4.81
C GLU A 77 -4.31 11.26 -4.36
N PRO A 78 -3.32 11.43 -5.27
CA PRO A 78 -1.91 11.39 -4.90
C PRO A 78 -1.62 12.31 -3.71
N THR A 79 -1.16 11.72 -2.61
CA THR A 79 -1.08 12.39 -1.31
C THR A 79 0.31 12.17 -0.71
N PRO A 80 1.00 13.22 -0.21
CA PRO A 80 2.27 13.04 0.49
C PRO A 80 2.12 12.18 1.75
N PHE A 81 3.10 11.32 2.02
CA PHE A 81 3.12 10.47 3.21
C PHE A 81 2.91 11.25 4.51
N SER A 82 3.51 12.44 4.64
CA SER A 82 3.39 13.32 5.81
C SER A 82 1.95 13.74 6.11
N VAL A 83 1.05 13.74 5.11
CA VAL A 83 -0.37 14.02 5.30
C VAL A 83 -1.09 12.80 5.88
N ILE A 84 -0.70 11.59 5.50
CA ILE A 84 -1.24 10.34 6.04
C ILE A 84 -0.73 10.09 7.45
N GLU A 85 0.56 10.30 7.70
CA GLU A 85 1.19 10.16 9.02
C GLU A 85 0.50 11.07 10.06
N LYS A 86 0.27 12.34 9.73
CA LYS A 86 -0.41 13.30 10.61
C LYS A 86 -1.87 12.95 10.91
N ARG A 87 -2.51 12.12 10.07
CA ARG A 87 -3.91 11.71 10.30
C ARG A 87 -4.03 10.65 11.41
N GLY A 88 -2.93 10.06 11.86
CA GLY A 88 -2.90 9.18 13.03
C GLY A 88 -3.81 7.96 12.88
N TYR A 89 -3.57 7.16 11.83
CA TYR A 89 -4.18 5.84 11.70
C TYR A 89 -3.58 4.84 12.69
#